data_AF-A0AAW8TGK5-F1
#
_entry.id   AF-A0AAW8TGK5-F1
#
_cell.length_a   1.000
_cell.length_b   1.000
_cell.length_c   1.000
_cell.angle_alpha   90.00
_cell.angle_beta   90.00
_cell.angle_gamma   90.00
#
_symmetry.space_group_name_H-M   'P 1'
#
loop_
_entity.id
_entity.type
_entity.pdbx_description
1 polymer ?
#
loop_
_entity_poly.entity_id
_entity_poly.type
_entity_poly.pdbx_seq_one_letter_code
_entity_poly.pdbx_strand_id
1 'polypeptide(L)'
;PYCGTPLDDDFPKYKTHFTELHIPDEVEEEPKYRVNIGGLYLKEPLADTNDFTISMTWNKDYAYPFDSWNMAREHTSELGGTVEKV
;
A
#
# COMPACT_ATOMS: atom_id res chain seq x y z
N PRO A 1 58.19 -15.30 -43.37
CA PRO A 1 56.84 -15.45 -42.78
C PRO A 1 56.93 -15.30 -41.24
N TYR A 2 56.32 -14.33 -40.56
CA TYR A 2 55.32 -13.32 -40.88
C TYR A 2 55.72 -12.06 -40.08
N CYS A 3 55.79 -10.89 -40.72
CA CYS A 3 55.91 -9.60 -40.04
C CYS A 3 54.52 -9.24 -39.50
N GLY A 4 54.32 -9.32 -38.18
CA GLY A 4 53.08 -8.88 -37.56
C GLY A 4 53.07 -7.36 -37.45
N THR A 5 52.18 -6.70 -38.20
CA THR A 5 51.77 -5.31 -37.99
C THR A 5 50.24 -5.27 -37.95
N PRO A 6 49.58 -4.26 -37.37
CA PRO A 6 49.64 -3.80 -35.97
C PRO A 6 48.21 -3.45 -35.48
N LEU A 7 47.39 -4.40 -35.02
CA LEU A 7 45.94 -4.22 -34.81
C LEU A 7 45.51 -5.35 -33.85
N ASP A 8 44.90 -5.18 -32.68
CA ASP A 8 44.02 -4.14 -32.17
C ASP A 8 44.20 -4.08 -30.65
N ASP A 9 44.84 -3.02 -30.14
CA ASP A 9 44.68 -2.58 -28.74
C ASP A 9 43.29 -1.94 -28.51
N ASP A 10 42.35 -2.16 -29.42
CA ASP A 10 40.94 -1.87 -29.22
C ASP A 10 40.29 -3.05 -28.48
N PHE A 11 40.68 -3.22 -27.21
CA PHE A 11 39.76 -3.79 -26.23
C PHE A 11 38.40 -3.14 -26.43
N PRO A 12 37.29 -3.88 -26.59
CA PRO A 12 35.99 -3.26 -26.61
C PRO A 12 35.81 -2.57 -25.26
N LYS A 13 35.93 -1.23 -25.25
CA LYS A 13 35.50 -0.41 -24.12
C LYS A 13 34.02 -0.72 -23.99
N TYR A 14 33.67 -1.57 -23.03
CA TYR A 14 32.30 -1.84 -22.68
C TYR A 14 31.67 -0.49 -22.35
N LYS A 15 30.90 0.04 -23.30
CA LYS A 15 30.13 1.25 -23.09
C LYS A 15 28.95 0.79 -22.25
N THR A 16 29.07 0.93 -20.93
CA THR A 16 27.96 0.69 -20.01
C THR A 16 26.93 1.79 -20.28
N HIS A 17 26.05 1.53 -21.24
CA HIS A 17 24.80 2.25 -21.39
C HIS A 17 23.89 1.80 -20.26
N PHE A 18 24.14 2.29 -19.04
CA PHE A 18 23.12 2.25 -18.02
C PHE A 18 22.01 3.18 -18.50
N THR A 19 20.86 2.60 -18.84
CA THR A 19 19.63 3.37 -18.95
C THR A 19 19.19 3.69 -17.52
N GLU A 20 19.21 4.97 -17.15
CA GLU A 20 18.54 5.45 -15.95
C GLU A 20 17.04 5.15 -16.11
N LEU A 21 16.59 4.08 -15.47
CA LEU A 21 15.16 3.85 -15.27
C LEU A 21 14.68 4.90 -14.28
N HIS A 22 13.99 5.94 -14.76
CA HIS A 22 13.10 6.74 -13.92
C HIS A 22 11.95 5.82 -13.51
N ILE A 23 12.12 5.13 -12.39
CA ILE A 23 11.00 4.52 -11.69
C ILE A 23 10.26 5.72 -11.09
N PRO A 24 9.06 6.09 -11.59
CA PRO A 24 8.28 7.10 -10.89
C PRO A 24 8.06 6.58 -9.47
N ASP A 25 8.22 7.45 -8.46
CA ASP A 25 7.81 7.21 -7.08
C ASP A 25 6.27 7.12 -7.00
N GLU A 26 5.67 6.29 -7.83
CA GLU A 26 4.26 5.96 -7.77
C GLU A 26 4.10 4.91 -6.68
N VAL A 27 4.31 5.37 -5.44
CA VAL A 27 3.81 4.69 -4.25
C VAL A 27 2.29 4.72 -4.40
N GLU A 28 1.72 3.64 -4.94
CA GLU A 28 0.27 3.43 -4.91
C GLU A 28 -0.18 3.62 -3.45
N GLU A 29 -0.96 4.68 -3.19
CA GLU A 29 -1.50 4.89 -1.85
C GLU A 29 -2.31 3.65 -1.48
N GLU A 30 -1.90 2.98 -0.40
CA GLU A 30 -2.59 1.78 0.07
C GLU A 30 -4.07 2.13 0.33
N PRO A 31 -5.01 1.40 -0.29
CA PRO A 31 -6.42 1.71 -0.17
C PRO A 31 -6.86 1.52 1.28
N LYS A 32 -7.31 2.61 1.91
CA LYS A 32 -7.83 2.59 3.28
C LYS A 32 -9.34 2.40 3.25
N TYR A 33 -9.86 1.69 4.25
CA TYR A 33 -11.27 1.38 4.38
C TYR A 33 -11.80 1.91 5.72
N ARG A 34 -13.04 2.36 5.76
CA ARG A 34 -13.74 2.81 6.98
C ARG A 34 -15.01 2.01 7.16
N VAL A 35 -15.36 1.69 8.40
CA VAL A 35 -16.59 0.96 8.74
C VAL A 35 -17.68 1.96 9.09
N ASN A 36 -18.80 1.92 8.37
CA ASN A 36 -19.98 2.76 8.60
C ASN A 36 -21.17 1.91 9.06
N ILE A 37 -21.76 2.32 10.17
CA ILE A 37 -22.89 1.69 10.84
C ILE A 37 -24.00 2.73 10.94
N GLY A 38 -24.82 2.82 9.89
CA GLY A 38 -25.99 3.70 9.87
C GLY A 38 -25.69 5.20 10.05
N GLY A 39 -24.49 5.66 9.64
CA GLY A 39 -24.04 7.06 9.76
C GLY A 39 -23.01 7.31 10.88
N LEU A 40 -22.72 6.30 11.70
CA LEU A 40 -21.59 6.32 12.64
C LEU A 40 -20.42 5.52 12.08
N TYR A 41 -19.22 6.03 12.25
CA TYR A 41 -17.99 5.37 11.86
C TYR A 41 -17.28 4.75 13.06
N LEU A 42 -16.65 3.61 12.83
CA LEU A 42 -15.80 2.96 13.82
C LEU A 42 -14.54 3.80 14.05
N LYS A 43 -14.24 4.15 15.31
CA LYS A 43 -13.06 4.95 15.68
C LYS A 43 -11.85 4.08 16.03
N GLU A 44 -12.10 2.87 16.52
CA GLU A 44 -11.09 1.88 16.91
C GLU A 44 -11.59 0.47 16.54
N PRO A 45 -10.70 -0.45 16.13
CA PRO A 45 -11.08 -1.83 15.82
C PRO A 45 -11.64 -2.53 17.07
N LEU A 46 -12.55 -3.49 16.85
CA LEU A 46 -13.02 -4.36 17.93
C LEU A 46 -11.83 -5.20 18.40
N ALA A 47 -11.37 -4.95 19.61
CA ALA A 47 -10.32 -5.75 20.22
C ALA A 47 -10.91 -7.02 20.82
N ASP A 48 -10.17 -8.14 20.73
CA ASP A 48 -10.55 -9.43 21.34
C ASP A 48 -10.63 -9.39 22.89
N THR A 49 -10.20 -8.29 23.50
CA THR A 49 -10.27 -8.10 24.95
C THR A 49 -11.73 -7.92 25.37
N ASN A 50 -12.15 -8.65 26.41
CA ASN A 50 -13.50 -8.68 27.02
C ASN A 50 -14.10 -7.32 27.45
N ASP A 51 -13.49 -6.19 27.08
CA ASP A 51 -14.02 -4.85 27.30
C ASP A 51 -14.92 -4.48 26.12
N PHE A 52 -16.23 -4.58 26.31
CA PHE A 52 -17.26 -4.41 25.25
C PHE A 52 -17.49 -2.94 24.84
N THR A 53 -16.50 -2.08 25.06
CA THR A 53 -16.62 -0.64 24.83
C THR A 53 -16.32 -0.32 23.36
N ILE A 54 -17.37 -0.14 22.55
CA ILE A 54 -17.25 0.18 21.12
C ILE A 54 -17.10 1.70 20.95
N SER A 55 -15.95 2.12 20.42
CA SER A 55 -15.61 3.52 20.15
C SER A 55 -16.07 3.93 18.75
N MET A 56 -17.01 4.87 18.65
CA MET A 56 -17.61 5.32 17.38
C MET A 56 -17.61 6.85 17.26
N THR A 57 -17.63 7.35 16.03
CA THR A 57 -17.61 8.79 15.71
C THR A 57 -18.55 9.11 14.55
N TRP A 58 -19.23 10.25 14.60
CA TRP A 58 -20.01 10.78 13.48
C TRP A 58 -19.14 11.44 12.41
N ASN A 59 -17.91 11.81 12.77
CA ASN A 59 -16.99 12.46 11.87
C ASN A 59 -16.10 11.43 11.19
N LYS A 60 -16.24 11.35 9.86
CA LYS A 60 -15.54 10.41 8.99
C LYS A 60 -14.02 10.55 9.10
N ASP A 61 -13.48 11.73 9.35
CA ASP A 61 -12.02 11.98 9.39
C ASP A 61 -11.36 11.41 10.63
N TYR A 62 -12.12 11.20 11.71
CA TYR A 62 -11.66 10.53 12.92
C TYR A 62 -11.94 9.03 12.92
N ALA A 63 -12.50 8.48 11.83
CA ALA A 63 -12.73 7.05 11.70
C ALA A 63 -11.41 6.31 11.54
N TYR A 64 -11.36 5.08 12.08
CA TYR A 64 -10.20 4.21 11.93
C TYR A 64 -10.01 3.81 10.46
N PRO A 65 -8.84 4.08 9.86
CA PRO A 65 -8.51 3.57 8.53
C PRO A 65 -8.02 2.12 8.64
N PHE A 66 -8.79 1.20 8.09
CA PHE A 66 -8.39 -0.19 7.92
C PHE A 66 -7.58 -0.35 6.64
N ASP A 67 -6.44 -1.03 6.71
CA ASP A 67 -5.59 -1.27 5.54
C ASP A 67 -6.11 -2.43 4.66
N SER A 68 -7.08 -3.20 5.16
CA SER A 68 -7.70 -4.31 4.43
C SER A 68 -9.21 -4.26 4.49
N TRP A 69 -9.84 -4.48 3.34
CA TRP A 69 -11.28 -4.64 3.25
C TRP A 69 -11.80 -5.81 4.09
N ASN A 70 -11.06 -6.91 4.15
CA ASN A 70 -11.50 -8.09 4.91
C ASN A 70 -11.55 -7.80 6.41
N MET A 71 -10.55 -7.09 6.94
CA MET A 71 -10.53 -6.63 8.34
C MET A 71 -11.71 -5.70 8.62
N ALA A 72 -11.96 -4.72 7.75
CA ALA A 72 -13.12 -3.83 7.91
C ALA A 72 -14.46 -4.61 7.86
N ARG A 73 -14.55 -5.64 7.01
CA ARG A 73 -15.77 -6.44 6.84
C ARG A 73 -16.10 -7.31 8.05
N GLU A 74 -15.10 -7.84 8.73
CA GLU A 74 -15.29 -8.62 9.96
C GLU A 74 -16.09 -7.79 10.99
N HIS A 75 -15.69 -6.54 11.21
CA HIS A 75 -16.42 -5.63 12.09
C HIS A 75 -17.86 -5.32 11.63
N THR A 76 -18.10 -5.18 10.32
CA THR A 76 -19.48 -5.00 9.82
C THR A 76 -20.33 -6.26 9.97
N SER A 77 -19.73 -7.44 10.04
CA SER A 77 -20.45 -8.70 10.26
C SER A 77 -20.91 -8.83 11.71
N GLU A 78 -20.12 -8.31 12.66
CA GLU A 78 -20.44 -8.31 14.08
C GLU A 78 -21.42 -7.18 14.47
N LEU A 79 -21.20 -5.96 14.00
CA LEU A 79 -21.98 -4.79 14.39
C LEU A 79 -23.15 -4.49 13.45
N GLY A 80 -23.14 -5.07 12.24
CA GLY A 80 -23.97 -4.65 11.13
C GLY A 80 -23.45 -3.36 10.49
N GLY A 81 -23.54 -3.21 9.17
CA GLY A 81 -23.13 -1.99 8.48
C GLY A 81 -22.53 -2.23 7.10
N THR A 82 -21.78 -1.26 6.60
CA THR A 82 -21.11 -1.28 5.30
C THR A 82 -19.68 -0.77 5.40
N VAL A 83 -18.80 -1.31 4.55
CA VAL A 83 -17.43 -0.83 4.41
C VAL A 83 -17.36 0.23 3.30
N GLU A 84 -16.79 1.38 3.61
CA GLU A 84 -16.51 2.45 2.65
C GLU A 84 -15.03 2.47 2.32
N LYS A 85 -14.69 2.55 1.03
CA LYS A 85 -13.32 2.83 0.59
C LYS A 85 -13.05 4.33 0.73
N VAL A 86 -11.91 4.68 1.31
CA VAL A 86 -11.41 6.06 1.47
C VAL A 86 -10.60 6.44 0.24
#